data_AF-A0A522CUQ8-F1
#
_entry.id   AF-A0A522CUQ8-F1
#
_cell.length_a   1.000
_cell.length_b   1.000
_cell.length_c   1.000
_cell.angle_alpha   90.00
_cell.angle_beta   90.00
_cell.angle_gamma   90.00
#
_symmetry.space_group_name_H-M   'P 1'
#
loop_
_entity.id
_entity.type
_entity.pdbx_description
1 polymer ?
#
loop_
_entity_poly.entity_id
_entity_poly.type
_entity_poly.pdbx_seq_one_letter_code
_entity_poly.pdbx_strand_id
1 'polypeptide(L)'
;MDVGLNGVGYQWQQQITAGLGGRLTGISLWGGYAARVRIAKGDAFSTGPFVFSQMVDFGPPGTEKLFIDTRAANIVLSAGDTFVIDLSDAVGGYGASSVPYAGGDLWITDPVFYTTPFNYTAAHGTSLRFETYMDAVPEPATWAMMIAGFGLAGGALRRRRAAVA
;
A
#
# COMPACT_ATOMS: atom_id res chain seq x y z
N MET A 1 -2.69 -22.42 3.01
CA MET A 1 -1.28 -22.85 3.07
C MET A 1 -0.49 -21.66 2.57
N ASP A 2 0.33 -21.06 3.42
CA ASP A 2 1.14 -19.90 3.02
C ASP A 2 2.18 -20.38 2.00
N VAL A 3 2.02 -19.93 0.76
CA VAL A 3 2.96 -20.20 -0.33
C VAL A 3 4.14 -19.24 -0.17
N GLY A 4 5.36 -19.72 -0.38
CA GLY A 4 6.55 -18.88 -0.35
C GLY A 4 6.90 -18.38 -1.75
N LEU A 5 7.18 -17.07 -1.89
CA LEU A 5 7.84 -16.53 -3.08
C LEU A 5 9.35 -16.68 -2.91
N ASN A 6 10.08 -17.03 -3.98
CA ASN A 6 11.54 -17.07 -3.96
C ASN A 6 12.09 -15.63 -4.02
N GLY A 7 12.94 -15.21 -3.10
CA GLY A 7 13.54 -13.88 -3.14
C GLY A 7 15.00 -13.80 -3.58
N VAL A 8 15.69 -14.93 -3.81
CA VAL A 8 17.11 -14.90 -4.22
C VAL A 8 17.24 -14.58 -5.69
N GLY A 9 17.76 -13.38 -5.98
CA GLY A 9 17.97 -12.88 -7.35
C GLY A 9 16.68 -12.46 -8.07
N TYR A 10 15.53 -12.51 -7.39
CA TYR A 10 14.23 -12.20 -7.97
C TYR A 10 13.76 -10.84 -7.47
N GLN A 11 13.08 -10.10 -8.34
CA GLN A 11 12.42 -8.86 -8.00
C GLN A 11 10.92 -9.04 -8.12
N TRP A 12 10.23 -8.89 -6.99
CA TRP A 12 8.78 -8.97 -6.90
C TRP A 12 8.18 -7.59 -6.73
N GLN A 13 7.09 -7.32 -7.44
CA GLN A 13 6.36 -6.07 -7.33
C GLN A 13 4.88 -6.33 -7.16
N GLN A 14 4.33 -5.98 -6.01
CA GLN A 14 2.90 -5.98 -5.78
C GLN A 14 2.35 -4.60 -6.07
N GLN A 15 1.52 -4.47 -7.11
CA GLN A 15 0.70 -3.28 -7.32
C GLN A 15 -0.46 -3.25 -6.31
N ILE A 16 -0.73 -2.08 -5.77
CA ILE A 16 -1.76 -1.86 -4.76
C ILE A 16 -2.57 -0.62 -5.13
N THR A 17 -3.89 -0.73 -5.11
CA THR A 17 -4.80 0.42 -5.22
C THR A 17 -5.16 0.93 -3.84
N ALA A 18 -4.91 2.20 -3.56
CA ALA A 18 -5.28 2.84 -2.30
C ALA A 18 -6.80 2.88 -2.17
N GLY A 19 -7.35 2.15 -1.19
CA GLY A 19 -8.80 2.17 -0.92
C GLY A 19 -9.27 3.45 -0.20
N LEU A 20 -8.35 4.21 0.40
CA LEU A 20 -8.61 5.43 1.16
C LEU A 20 -7.60 6.50 0.78
N GLY A 21 -8.01 7.76 0.87
CA GLY A 21 -7.10 8.90 0.74
C GLY A 21 -6.38 9.19 2.06
N GLY A 22 -5.07 9.42 2.01
CA GLY A 22 -4.27 9.72 3.19
C GLY A 22 -2.78 9.51 2.99
N ARG A 23 -2.04 9.54 4.11
CA ARG A 23 -0.60 9.24 4.12
C ARG A 23 -0.38 7.78 4.47
N LEU A 24 0.42 7.07 3.68
CA LEU A 24 0.87 5.71 3.98
C LEU A 24 1.86 5.78 5.15
N THR A 25 1.46 5.27 6.32
CA THR A 25 2.24 5.32 7.55
C THR A 25 3.06 4.07 7.81
N GLY A 26 2.69 2.96 7.18
CA GLY A 26 3.53 1.79 7.16
C GLY A 26 2.95 0.68 6.32
N ILE A 27 3.73 -0.38 6.22
CA ILE A 27 3.34 -1.64 5.62
C ILE A 27 3.78 -2.77 6.55
N SER A 28 2.98 -3.83 6.63
CA SER A 28 3.45 -5.10 7.21
C SER A 28 3.64 -6.10 6.09
N LEU A 29 4.77 -6.80 6.12
CA LEU A 29 5.13 -7.82 5.15
C LEU A 29 5.48 -9.12 5.85
N TRP A 30 5.37 -10.22 5.12
CA TRP A 30 5.73 -11.55 5.58
C TRP A 30 6.95 -12.07 4.84
N GLY A 31 7.86 -12.74 5.56
CA GLY A 31 9.11 -13.25 5.01
C GLY A 31 9.91 -14.02 6.05
N GLY A 32 11.15 -14.37 5.74
CA GLY A 32 12.00 -15.13 6.68
C GLY A 32 13.49 -14.82 6.64
N TYR A 33 13.91 -13.73 5.97
CA TYR A 33 15.31 -13.32 5.85
C TYR A 33 15.43 -11.82 5.55
N ALA A 34 16.65 -11.31 5.36
CA ALA A 34 16.84 -9.93 4.91
C ALA A 34 16.41 -9.70 3.46
N ALA A 35 15.87 -8.51 3.19
CA ALA A 35 15.45 -8.07 1.86
C ALA A 35 15.48 -6.55 1.72
N ARG A 36 15.56 -6.05 0.50
CA ARG A 36 15.30 -4.65 0.18
C ARG A 36 13.80 -4.46 -0.06
N VAL A 37 13.21 -3.53 0.67
CA VAL A 37 11.82 -3.11 0.51
C VAL A 37 11.81 -1.71 -0.06
N ARG A 38 11.12 -1.51 -1.17
CA ARG A 38 10.98 -0.22 -1.84
C ARG A 38 9.51 0.09 -2.11
N ILE A 39 9.20 1.37 -2.23
CA ILE A 39 7.87 1.81 -2.65
C ILE A 39 8.02 2.78 -3.81
N ALA A 40 7.23 2.59 -4.86
CA ALA A 40 7.04 3.55 -5.94
C ALA A 40 5.57 3.96 -6.02
N LYS A 41 5.30 5.18 -6.48
CA LYS A 41 3.94 5.62 -6.81
C LYS A 41 3.60 5.23 -8.24
N GLY A 42 2.32 4.98 -8.51
CA GLY A 42 1.82 4.53 -9.80
C GLY A 42 1.77 3.01 -9.95
N ASP A 43 1.64 2.57 -11.18
CA ASP A 43 1.41 1.16 -11.53
C ASP A 43 2.69 0.33 -11.54
N ALA A 44 2.53 -0.99 -11.37
CA ALA A 44 3.56 -1.95 -11.69
C ALA A 44 3.55 -2.24 -13.21
N PHE A 45 4.67 -2.59 -13.84
CA PHE A 45 6.00 -2.73 -13.24
C PHE A 45 6.73 -1.38 -13.18
N SER A 46 7.09 -0.95 -11.97
CA SER A 46 7.78 0.31 -11.74
C SER A 46 9.29 0.12 -11.82
N THR A 47 9.94 0.94 -12.65
CA THR A 47 11.42 1.04 -12.71
C THR A 47 11.96 2.19 -11.86
N GLY A 48 11.09 2.86 -11.09
CA GLY A 48 11.38 4.03 -10.28
C GLY A 48 10.84 5.35 -10.88
N PRO A 49 10.97 6.47 -10.16
CA PRO A 49 11.70 6.62 -8.91
C PRO A 49 11.00 5.95 -7.72
N PHE A 50 11.79 5.37 -6.81
CA PHE A 50 11.29 4.85 -5.55
C PHE A 50 11.24 5.96 -4.50
N VAL A 51 10.06 6.17 -3.91
CA VAL A 51 9.81 7.17 -2.86
C VAL A 51 10.18 6.67 -1.47
N PHE A 52 10.40 5.37 -1.32
CA PHE A 52 10.91 4.73 -0.10
C PHE A 52 11.85 3.58 -0.48
N SER A 53 12.89 3.37 0.32
CA SER A 53 13.82 2.24 0.19
C SER A 53 14.47 1.94 1.54
N GLN A 54 14.39 0.69 1.98
CA GLN A 54 15.01 0.24 3.22
C GLN A 54 15.43 -1.23 3.10
N MET A 55 16.62 -1.55 3.63
CA MET A 55 16.96 -2.95 3.92
C MET A 55 16.31 -3.34 5.24
N VAL A 56 15.55 -4.43 5.22
CA VAL A 56 14.87 -4.98 6.39
C VAL A 56 15.36 -6.39 6.65
N ASP A 57 15.21 -6.85 7.89
CA ASP A 57 15.41 -8.24 8.27
C ASP A 57 14.10 -8.76 8.86
N PHE A 58 13.47 -9.71 8.16
CA PHE A 58 12.24 -10.35 8.64
C PHE A 58 12.49 -11.25 9.86
N GLY A 59 13.75 -11.51 10.21
CA GLY A 59 14.13 -12.52 11.19
C GLY A 59 14.13 -13.92 10.58
N PRO A 60 14.49 -14.97 11.34
CA PRO A 60 14.57 -16.32 10.82
C PRO A 60 13.18 -16.83 10.37
N PRO A 61 13.13 -17.86 9.49
CA PRO A 61 11.89 -18.50 9.09
C PRO A 61 11.04 -18.89 10.31
N GLY A 62 9.78 -18.45 10.33
CA GLY A 62 8.88 -18.58 11.49
C GLY A 62 8.66 -17.27 12.26
N THR A 63 9.43 -16.22 11.98
CA THR A 63 9.09 -14.83 12.34
C THR A 63 8.30 -14.25 11.19
N GLU A 64 6.98 -14.37 11.27
CA GLU A 64 6.18 -14.30 10.06
C GLU A 64 5.94 -12.87 9.57
N LYS A 65 5.95 -11.85 10.44
CA LYS A 65 5.46 -10.51 10.13
C LYS A 65 6.41 -9.43 10.61
N LEU A 66 6.79 -8.51 9.72
CA LEU A 66 7.54 -7.31 10.04
C LEU A 66 6.75 -6.06 9.66
N PHE A 67 6.61 -5.13 10.59
CA PHE A 67 6.11 -3.79 10.33
C PHE A 67 7.25 -2.85 9.91
N ILE A 68 7.02 -2.08 8.86
CA ILE A 68 7.95 -1.12 8.28
C ILE A 68 7.32 0.26 8.31
N ASP A 69 7.95 1.19 9.03
CA ASP A 69 7.48 2.58 9.14
C ASP A 69 7.85 3.38 7.88
N THR A 70 6.85 3.95 7.23
CA THR A 70 7.02 4.75 5.99
C THR A 70 6.70 6.24 6.20
N ARG A 71 6.42 6.68 7.44
CA ARG A 71 5.96 8.06 7.74
C ARG A 71 6.94 9.12 7.26
N ALA A 72 8.24 8.85 7.39
CA ALA A 72 9.31 9.77 6.98
C ALA A 72 9.37 9.98 5.46
N ALA A 73 8.90 9.01 4.66
CA ALA A 73 8.83 9.13 3.21
C ALA A 73 7.66 10.01 2.73
N ASN A 74 6.74 10.38 3.63
CA ASN A 74 5.61 11.26 3.35
C ASN A 74 4.81 10.89 2.08
N ILE A 75 4.53 9.60 1.92
CA ILE A 75 3.82 9.08 0.75
C ILE A 75 2.33 9.37 0.89
N VAL A 76 1.85 10.40 0.19
CA VAL A 76 0.43 10.79 0.16
C VAL A 76 -0.23 10.23 -1.10
N LEU A 77 -1.39 9.59 -0.90
CA LEU A 77 -2.20 8.94 -1.93
C LEU A 77 -3.65 9.37 -1.79
N SER A 78 -4.35 9.51 -2.90
CA SER A 78 -5.81 9.64 -2.97
C SER A 78 -6.45 8.25 -3.07
N ALA A 79 -7.74 8.14 -2.73
CA ALA A 79 -8.47 6.90 -3.01
C ALA A 79 -8.48 6.65 -4.53
N GLY A 80 -8.13 5.42 -4.93
CA GLY A 80 -7.96 5.02 -6.33
C GLY A 80 -6.54 5.19 -6.87
N ASP A 81 -5.66 5.94 -6.20
CA ASP A 81 -4.25 6.02 -6.60
C ASP A 81 -3.58 4.65 -6.45
N THR A 82 -2.68 4.32 -7.37
CA THR A 82 -1.87 3.11 -7.28
C THR A 82 -0.48 3.39 -6.71
N PHE A 83 0.09 2.37 -6.07
CA PHE A 83 1.49 2.33 -5.68
C PHE A 83 1.99 0.88 -5.71
N VAL A 84 3.30 0.71 -5.67
CA VAL A 84 3.95 -0.59 -5.75
C VAL A 84 4.76 -0.84 -4.48
N ILE A 85 4.59 -2.00 -3.86
CA ILE A 85 5.56 -2.56 -2.93
C ILE A 85 6.52 -3.42 -3.75
N ASP A 86 7.79 -3.06 -3.73
CA ASP A 86 8.85 -3.76 -4.43
C ASP A 86 9.74 -4.48 -3.42
N LEU A 87 10.05 -5.74 -3.71
CA LEU A 87 10.92 -6.60 -2.93
C LEU A 87 12.04 -7.13 -3.81
N SER A 88 13.29 -6.81 -3.45
CA SER A 88 14.49 -7.23 -4.16
C SER A 88 15.62 -7.59 -3.20
N ASP A 89 16.72 -8.10 -3.76
CA ASP A 89 17.97 -8.33 -3.02
C ASP A 89 17.79 -9.22 -1.78
N ALA A 90 16.80 -10.11 -1.79
CA ALA A 90 16.59 -11.01 -0.67
C ALA A 90 17.57 -12.18 -0.69
N VAL A 91 17.87 -12.64 0.51
CA VAL A 91 18.67 -13.85 0.79
C VAL A 91 17.78 -15.08 1.04
N GLY A 92 16.46 -14.94 0.98
CA GLY A 92 15.51 -16.05 1.03
C GLY A 92 14.11 -15.65 0.57
N GLY A 93 13.05 -16.24 1.12
CA GLY A 93 11.69 -16.11 0.58
C GLY A 93 10.80 -15.05 1.24
N TYR A 94 9.71 -14.72 0.55
CA TYR A 94 8.63 -13.83 0.99
C TYR A 94 7.33 -14.60 1.19
N GLY A 95 6.45 -14.10 2.04
CA GLY A 95 5.11 -14.65 2.21
C GLY A 95 4.20 -14.30 1.04
N ALA A 96 3.47 -15.29 0.53
CA ALA A 96 2.46 -15.13 -0.51
C ALA A 96 1.06 -15.51 0.02
N SER A 97 0.05 -15.05 -0.69
CA SER A 97 -1.35 -15.45 -0.51
C SER A 97 -1.87 -16.15 -1.77
N SER A 98 -2.48 -17.32 -1.59
CA SER A 98 -3.23 -18.03 -2.65
C SER A 98 -4.64 -17.47 -2.88
N VAL A 99 -5.02 -16.42 -2.12
CA VAL A 99 -6.20 -15.61 -2.37
C VAL A 99 -5.69 -14.25 -2.85
N PRO A 100 -5.70 -13.98 -4.17
CA PRO A 100 -5.15 -12.76 -4.73
C PRO A 100 -5.80 -11.51 -4.15
N TYR A 101 -4.98 -10.50 -3.89
CA TYR A 101 -5.47 -9.15 -3.67
C TYR A 101 -6.17 -8.63 -4.95
N ALA A 102 -7.42 -8.18 -4.82
CA ALA A 102 -8.23 -7.78 -5.97
C ALA A 102 -7.88 -6.40 -6.54
N GLY A 103 -7.19 -5.55 -5.78
CA GLY A 103 -6.88 -4.17 -6.19
C GLY A 103 -5.54 -4.02 -6.93
N GLY A 104 -4.91 -5.11 -7.36
CA GLY A 104 -3.67 -5.05 -8.13
C GLY A 104 -2.93 -6.39 -8.22
N ASP A 105 -2.07 -6.50 -9.21
CA ASP A 105 -1.36 -7.73 -9.53
C ASP A 105 0.05 -7.78 -8.93
N LEU A 106 0.53 -9.01 -8.72
CA LEU A 106 1.90 -9.34 -8.39
C LEU A 106 2.66 -9.63 -9.67
N TRP A 107 3.81 -8.97 -9.80
CA TRP A 107 4.73 -9.08 -10.93
C TRP A 107 6.07 -9.62 -10.47
N ILE A 108 6.76 -10.31 -11.36
CA ILE A 108 8.12 -10.79 -11.15
C ILE A 108 9.02 -10.38 -12.31
N THR A 109 10.28 -10.10 -11.99
CA THR A 109 11.40 -10.26 -12.91
C THR A 109 12.53 -11.06 -12.27
N ASP A 110 13.29 -11.79 -13.08
CA ASP A 110 14.53 -12.45 -12.69
C ASP A 110 15.54 -12.52 -13.86
N PRO A 111 16.84 -12.76 -13.62
CA PRO A 111 17.88 -12.76 -14.66
C PRO A 111 17.82 -13.92 -15.67
N VAL A 112 17.00 -14.95 -15.45
CA VAL A 112 17.02 -16.22 -16.19
C VAL A 112 15.68 -16.53 -16.86
N PHE A 113 14.57 -16.57 -16.12
CA PHE A 113 13.28 -17.04 -16.62
C PHE A 113 12.29 -15.90 -16.91
N TYR A 114 12.21 -14.91 -16.03
CA TYR A 114 11.34 -13.74 -16.15
C TYR A 114 12.16 -12.48 -16.44
N THR A 115 12.89 -12.46 -17.55
CA THR A 115 13.78 -11.33 -17.90
C THR A 115 13.03 -10.05 -18.28
N THR A 116 11.72 -10.14 -18.50
CA THR A 116 10.79 -9.02 -18.61
C THR A 116 9.67 -9.17 -17.59
N PRO A 117 8.99 -8.07 -17.19
CA PRO A 117 7.92 -8.14 -16.21
C PRO A 117 6.85 -9.16 -16.58
N PHE A 118 6.66 -10.15 -15.71
CA PHE A 118 5.67 -11.20 -15.88
C PHE A 118 4.57 -11.06 -14.83
N ASN A 119 3.30 -11.07 -15.27
CA ASN A 119 2.15 -11.00 -14.37
C ASN A 119 1.94 -12.36 -13.69
N TYR A 120 2.43 -12.47 -12.47
CA TYR A 120 2.41 -13.70 -11.68
C TYR A 120 1.01 -13.98 -11.12
N THR A 121 0.24 -12.94 -10.78
CA THR A 121 -1.15 -13.10 -10.35
C THR A 121 -1.98 -13.79 -11.42
N ALA A 122 -1.93 -13.31 -12.66
CA ALA A 122 -2.72 -13.86 -13.75
C ALA A 122 -2.38 -15.32 -14.06
N ALA A 123 -1.10 -15.70 -13.95
CA ALA A 123 -0.64 -17.05 -14.25
C ALA A 123 -0.88 -18.04 -13.10
N HIS A 124 -0.80 -17.58 -11.84
CA HIS A 124 -0.73 -18.47 -10.68
C HIS A 124 -1.77 -18.21 -9.59
N GLY A 125 -2.64 -17.21 -9.75
CA GLY A 125 -3.64 -16.87 -8.73
C GLY A 125 -3.01 -16.57 -7.37
N THR A 126 -1.86 -15.87 -7.38
CA THR A 126 -1.06 -15.60 -6.18
C THR A 126 -0.75 -14.12 -6.07
N SER A 127 -0.75 -13.58 -4.84
CA SER A 127 -0.31 -12.20 -4.55
C SER A 127 0.69 -12.18 -3.39
N LEU A 128 1.38 -11.05 -3.20
CA LEU A 128 2.19 -10.84 -2.00
C LEU A 128 1.28 -10.87 -0.77
N ARG A 129 1.75 -11.43 0.34
CA ARG A 129 1.08 -11.26 1.63
C ARG A 129 1.53 -9.94 2.25
N PHE A 130 0.61 -8.99 2.39
CA PHE A 130 0.90 -7.65 2.92
C PHE A 130 -0.30 -7.05 3.66
N GLU A 131 -0.02 -6.08 4.53
CA GLU A 131 -0.99 -5.13 5.08
C GLU A 131 -0.46 -3.71 4.85
N THR A 132 -1.35 -2.75 4.64
CA THR A 132 -1.02 -1.33 4.51
C THR A 132 -1.73 -0.52 5.58
N TYR A 133 -1.07 0.51 6.09
CA TYR A 133 -1.61 1.39 7.13
C TYR A 133 -1.64 2.82 6.61
N MET A 134 -2.80 3.47 6.73
CA MET A 134 -2.99 4.85 6.29
C MET A 134 -3.53 5.72 7.42
N ASP A 135 -2.97 6.92 7.54
CA ASP A 135 -3.63 8.00 8.27
C ASP A 135 -4.62 8.66 7.31
N ALA A 136 -5.90 8.29 7.42
CA ALA A 136 -6.96 8.86 6.62
C ALA A 136 -7.11 10.35 6.94
N VAL A 137 -7.06 11.20 5.90
CA VAL A 137 -7.38 12.62 6.06
C VAL A 137 -8.90 12.73 5.97
N PRO A 138 -9.60 13.27 6.99
CA PRO A 138 -11.04 13.43 6.89
C PRO A 138 -11.37 14.32 5.70
N GLU A 139 -12.17 13.78 4.78
CA GLU A 139 -12.34 14.37 3.45
C GLU A 139 -12.78 15.84 3.54
N PRO A 140 -12.19 16.76 2.77
CA PRO A 140 -12.57 18.18 2.78
C PRO A 140 -14.07 18.40 2.57
N ALA A 141 -14.74 17.51 1.83
CA ALA A 141 -16.18 17.53 1.63
C ALA A 141 -16.97 17.34 2.94
N THR A 142 -16.52 16.46 3.84
CA THR A 142 -17.15 16.28 5.15
C THR A 142 -17.06 17.55 5.98
N TRP A 143 -15.90 18.22 5.97
CA TRP A 143 -15.73 19.50 6.66
C TRP A 143 -16.63 20.57 6.07
N ALA A 144 -16.70 20.67 4.74
CA ALA A 144 -17.57 21.61 4.06
C ALA A 144 -19.05 21.38 4.38
N MET A 145 -19.50 20.11 4.42
CA MET A 145 -20.88 19.74 4.77
C MET A 145 -21.20 20.07 6.23
N MET A 146 -20.26 19.83 7.16
CA MET A 146 -20.45 20.21 8.57
C MET A 146 -20.57 21.73 8.72
N ILE A 147 -19.66 22.49 8.09
CA ILE A 147 -19.69 23.96 8.12
C ILE A 147 -20.99 24.48 7.50
N ALA A 148 -21.39 23.94 6.35
CA ALA A 148 -22.65 24.31 5.71
C ALA A 148 -23.86 24.00 6.61
N GLY A 149 -23.89 22.82 7.23
CA GLY A 149 -24.93 22.42 8.18
C GLY A 149 -25.02 23.36 9.40
N PHE A 150 -23.88 23.70 10.01
CA PHE A 150 -23.82 24.66 11.11
C PHE A 150 -24.22 26.07 10.67
N GLY A 151 -23.81 26.49 9.48
CA GLY A 151 -24.20 27.77 8.89
C GLY A 151 -25.72 27.87 8.69
N LEU A 152 -26.35 26.81 8.15
CA LEU A 152 -27.80 26.73 7.95
C LEU A 152 -28.54 26.71 9.29
N ALA A 153 -28.11 25.90 10.25
CA ALA A 153 -28.73 25.83 11.58
C ALA A 153 -28.64 27.18 12.33
N GLY A 154 -27.45 27.80 12.34
CA GLY A 154 -27.24 29.12 12.92
C GLY A 154 -28.07 30.22 12.22
N GLY A 155 -28.16 30.17 10.89
CA GLY A 155 -28.98 31.08 10.09
C GLY A 155 -30.47 30.96 10.41
N ALA A 156 -30.99 29.74 10.53
CA ALA A 156 -32.39 29.49 10.89
C ALA A 156 -32.74 30.02 12.30
N LEU A 157 -31.86 29.82 13.27
CA LEU A 157 -32.03 30.33 14.64
C LEU A 157 -32.03 31.86 14.69
N ARG A 158 -31.15 32.52 13.93
CA ARG A 158 -31.11 33.99 13.85
C ARG A 158 -32.39 34.56 13.22
N ARG A 159 -32.92 33.92 12.17
CA ARG A 159 -34.17 34.35 11.51
C ARG A 159 -35.39 34.27 12.43
N ARG A 160 -35.47 33.24 13.29
CA ARG A 160 -36.56 33.12 14.29
C ARG A 160 -36.57 34.26 15.31
N ARG A 161 -35.40 34.71 15.78
CA ARG A 161 -35.32 35.85 16.72
C ARG A 161 -35.78 37.17 16.09
N ALA A 162 -35.51 37.37 14.80
CA ALA A 162 -35.94 38.58 14.10
C ALA A 162 -37.47 38.64 13.84
N ALA A 163 -38.17 37.50 13.84
CA ALA A 163 -39.62 37.44 13.62
C ALA A 163 -40.46 37.62 14.90
N VAL A 164 -39.82 37.72 16.08
CA VAL A 164 -40.47 37.87 17.39
C VAL A 164 -40.34 39.31 17.94
N ALA A 165 -39.70 40.21 17.19
CA ALA A 165 -39.61 41.65 17.46
C ALA A 165 -40.55 42.42 16.52
#